data_AF-A0ABD2TZ66-F1
#
_entry.id   AF-A0ABD2TZ66-F1
#
_cell.length_a   1.000
_cell.length_b   1.000
_cell.length_c   1.000
_cell.angle_alpha   90.00
_cell.angle_beta   90.00
_cell.angle_gamma   90.00
#
_symmetry.space_group_name_H-M   'P 1'
#
loop_
_entity.id
_entity.type
_entity.pdbx_description
1 polymer ?
#
loop_
_entity_poly.entity_id
_entity_poly.type
_entity_poly.pdbx_seq_one_letter_code
_entity_poly.pdbx_strand_id
1 'polypeptide(L)'
;MEEAGIQDAGFMGNNYTWCNNRDAPNTIWKRLDRVLYNSEWFDLFNKTVVNHLAIASSDHAPLLVDFTNRVEEFQKYFKFLNIWTEHPEFLEVVRKEWVEECHGNPMWKLHRKLKKTTTALSRWSKVTYFGTYIGEIQ
;
A
#
# COMPACT_ATOMS: atom_id res chain seq x y z
N MET A 1 12.54 23.52 -13.67
CA MET A 1 12.21 22.10 -13.48
C MET A 1 11.04 21.73 -14.38
N GLU A 2 9.91 22.41 -14.26
CA GLU A 2 8.73 22.18 -15.11
C GLU A 2 8.99 22.42 -16.62
N GLU A 3 9.69 23.50 -16.98
CA GLU A 3 10.12 23.74 -18.37
C GLU A 3 11.06 22.67 -18.94
N ALA A 4 11.74 21.91 -18.08
CA ALA A 4 12.65 20.83 -18.48
C ALA A 4 11.99 19.44 -18.42
N GLY A 5 10.69 19.36 -18.11
CA GLY A 5 9.96 18.10 -18.03
C GLY A 5 10.42 17.16 -16.91
N ILE A 6 11.02 17.70 -15.84
CA ILE A 6 11.53 16.92 -14.71
C ILE A 6 10.85 17.32 -13.39
N GLN A 7 10.63 16.33 -12.54
CA GLN A 7 9.99 16.46 -11.23
C GLN A 7 10.94 16.01 -10.11
N ASP A 8 10.92 16.71 -8.97
CA ASP A 8 11.59 16.27 -7.74
C ASP A 8 10.85 15.08 -7.15
N ALA A 9 11.56 13.98 -6.89
CA ALA A 9 10.96 12.76 -6.36
C ALA A 9 10.45 12.89 -4.92
N GLY A 10 10.73 14.02 -4.26
CA GLY A 10 10.53 14.16 -2.83
C GLY A 10 11.53 13.31 -2.06
N PHE A 11 11.33 13.20 -0.75
CA PHE A 11 12.19 12.39 0.12
C PHE A 11 11.52 12.06 1.45
N MET A 12 12.09 11.09 2.16
CA MET A 12 11.83 10.76 3.55
C MET A 12 13.13 10.81 4.36
N GLY A 13 13.03 10.93 5.69
CA GLY A 13 14.18 11.04 6.59
C GLY A 13 14.56 12.49 6.90
N ASN A 14 15.84 12.76 7.13
CA ASN A 14 16.33 14.08 7.51
C ASN A 14 16.08 15.10 6.39
N ASN A 15 15.66 16.33 6.72
CA ASN A 15 15.43 17.39 5.73
C ASN A 15 16.69 17.87 5.01
N TYR A 16 17.86 17.58 5.56
CA TYR A 16 19.14 18.07 5.06
C TYR A 16 20.00 16.91 4.55
N THR A 17 20.68 17.16 3.44
CA THR A 17 21.62 16.22 2.83
C THR A 17 23.06 16.71 2.93
N TRP A 18 23.29 17.91 3.47
CA TRP A 18 24.61 18.46 3.64
C TRP A 18 24.74 19.27 4.92
N CYS A 19 25.92 19.23 5.54
CA CYS A 19 26.30 20.05 6.68
C CYS A 19 27.71 20.64 6.48
N ASN A 20 27.92 21.89 6.87
CA ASN A 20 29.27 22.49 6.85
C ASN A 20 30.21 21.96 7.95
N ASN A 21 29.77 21.00 8.76
CA ASN A 21 30.51 20.37 9.86
C ASN A 21 31.14 21.35 10.87
N ARG A 22 30.56 22.54 11.03
CA ARG A 22 30.97 23.49 12.07
C ARG A 22 30.15 23.28 13.34
N ASP A 23 30.73 23.60 14.48
CA ASP A 23 30.02 23.60 15.76
C ASP A 23 29.00 24.74 15.85
N ALA A 24 28.00 24.56 16.71
CA ALA A 24 27.00 25.58 17.00
C ALA A 24 27.69 26.85 17.57
N PRO A 25 27.21 28.06 17.20
CA PRO A 25 26.03 28.36 16.38
C PRO A 25 26.31 28.45 14.87
N ASN A 26 27.52 28.11 14.41
CA ASN A 26 27.97 28.31 13.03
C ASN A 26 27.63 27.13 12.10
N THR A 27 26.95 26.10 12.61
CA THR A 27 26.49 24.95 11.84
C THR A 27 25.45 25.36 10.81
N ILE A 28 25.65 25.00 9.56
CA ILE A 28 24.71 25.25 8.46
C ILE A 28 24.33 23.91 7.85
N TRP A 29 23.02 23.68 7.74
CA TRP A 29 22.45 22.51 7.10
C TRP A 29 21.73 22.91 5.81
N LYS A 30 21.90 22.13 4.74
CA LYS A 30 21.23 22.36 3.45
C LYS A 30 20.78 21.03 2.82
N ARG A 31 19.76 21.10 1.96
CA ARG A 31 19.41 20.02 1.02
C ARG A 31 20.00 20.36 -0.34
N LEU A 32 21.15 19.78 -0.66
CA LEU A 32 21.86 20.01 -1.93
C LEU A 32 21.62 18.87 -2.92
N ASP A 33 21.65 17.64 -2.43
CA ASP A 33 21.38 16.44 -3.22
C ASP A 33 19.88 16.18 -3.38
N ARG A 34 19.45 15.93 -4.62
CA ARG A 34 18.05 15.64 -4.99
C ARG A 34 18.00 14.63 -6.13
N VAL A 35 16.94 13.83 -6.15
CA VAL A 35 16.62 12.95 -7.27
C VAL A 35 15.50 13.61 -8.07
N LEU A 36 15.76 13.82 -9.35
CA LEU A 36 14.79 14.34 -10.31
C LEU A 36 14.51 13.25 -11.35
N TYR A 37 13.27 13.11 -11.78
CA TYR A 37 12.89 12.15 -12.82
C TYR A 37 11.97 12.80 -13.86
N ASN A 38 11.95 12.24 -15.07
CA ASN A 38 11.07 12.64 -16.16
C ASN A 38 9.83 11.71 -16.23
N SER A 39 8.91 12.01 -17.15
CA SER A 39 7.71 11.19 -17.36
C SER A 39 8.03 9.73 -17.74
N GLU A 40 9.04 9.51 -18.58
CA GLU A 40 9.43 8.15 -19.00
C GLU A 40 9.87 7.27 -17.81
N TRP A 41 10.57 7.85 -16.83
CA TRP A 41 10.92 7.15 -15.60
C TRP A 41 9.69 6.80 -14.77
N PHE A 42 8.73 7.72 -14.66
CA PHE A 42 7.48 7.47 -13.93
C PHE A 42 6.66 6.35 -14.57
N ASP A 43 6.61 6.31 -15.91
CA ASP A 43 5.91 5.26 -16.66
C ASP A 43 6.53 3.88 -16.46
N LEU A 44 7.86 3.80 -16.30
CA LEU A 44 8.57 2.56 -16.00
C LEU A 44 8.46 2.14 -14.53
N PHE A 45 8.53 3.13 -13.64
CA PHE A 45 8.60 2.94 -12.20
C PHE A 45 7.49 3.75 -11.51
N ASN A 46 6.31 3.14 -11.42
CA ASN A 46 5.09 3.71 -10.84
C ASN A 46 5.27 4.28 -9.42
N LYS A 47 6.35 3.92 -8.72
CA LYS A 47 6.71 4.40 -7.40
C LYS A 47 8.23 4.56 -7.31
N THR A 48 8.68 5.78 -7.05
CA THR A 48 10.07 6.09 -6.71
C THR A 48 10.10 6.75 -5.33
N VAL A 49 10.90 6.21 -4.43
CA VAL A 49 11.03 6.65 -3.04
C VAL A 49 12.49 6.98 -2.76
N VAL A 50 12.73 8.15 -2.17
CA VAL A 50 14.07 8.59 -1.78
C VAL A 50 14.15 8.68 -0.27
N ASN A 51 15.16 8.07 0.34
CA ASN A 51 15.45 8.17 1.77
C ASN A 51 16.81 8.84 1.99
N HIS A 52 16.82 9.91 2.79
CA HIS A 52 18.06 10.52 3.26
C HIS A 52 18.60 9.70 4.43
N LEU A 53 19.75 9.04 4.24
CA LEU A 53 20.40 8.26 5.28
C LEU A 53 21.19 9.17 6.23
N ALA A 54 21.55 8.63 7.40
CA ALA A 54 22.30 9.39 8.40
C ALA A 54 23.68 9.82 7.87
N ILE A 55 24.04 11.07 8.13
CA ILE A 55 25.40 11.58 7.91
C ILE A 55 26.31 10.97 8.97
N ALA A 56 27.35 10.26 8.55
CA ALA A 56 28.28 9.58 9.45
C ALA A 56 29.71 10.15 9.35
N SER A 57 30.30 10.12 8.16
CA SER A 57 31.71 10.48 7.95
C SER A 57 31.96 11.44 6.78
N SER A 58 30.90 11.88 6.10
CA SER A 58 30.94 12.87 5.03
C SER A 58 30.23 14.14 5.49
N ASP A 59 30.47 15.25 4.82
CA ASP A 59 29.60 16.43 4.89
C ASP A 59 28.27 16.24 4.14
N HIS A 60 28.13 15.16 3.35
CA HIS A 60 26.90 14.78 2.65
C HIS A 60 26.20 13.54 3.25
N ALA A 61 24.87 13.51 3.13
CA ALA A 61 24.02 12.37 3.43
C ALA A 61 23.85 11.49 2.18
N PRO A 62 24.08 10.17 2.28
CA PRO A 62 23.73 9.26 1.20
C PRO A 62 22.23 9.26 0.92
N LEU A 63 21.86 9.23 -0.36
CA LEU A 63 20.48 9.06 -0.82
C LEU A 63 20.24 7.60 -1.21
N LEU A 64 19.31 6.94 -0.53
CA LEU A 64 18.82 5.62 -0.93
C LEU A 64 17.58 5.80 -1.81
N VAL A 65 17.69 5.40 -3.08
CA VAL A 65 16.59 5.47 -4.05
C VAL A 65 16.03 4.07 -4.28
N ASP A 66 14.75 3.88 -3.95
CA ASP A 66 14.00 2.65 -4.22
C ASP A 66 12.94 2.93 -5.29
N PHE A 67 13.08 2.28 -6.42
CA PHE A 67 12.18 2.36 -7.57
C PHE A 67 11.63 0.96 -7.93
N THR A 68 11.63 0.04 -6.97
CA THR A 68 11.14 -1.30 -7.21
C THR A 68 9.62 -1.30 -7.40
N ASN A 69 9.16 -1.82 -8.54
CA ASN A 69 7.76 -2.17 -8.79
C ASN A 69 7.37 -3.41 -7.97
N ARG A 70 7.58 -3.37 -6.66
CA ARG A 70 7.04 -4.40 -5.78
C ARG A 70 5.54 -4.25 -5.85
N VAL A 71 4.87 -5.24 -6.45
CA VAL A 71 3.49 -5.52 -6.10
C VAL A 71 3.53 -5.80 -4.62
N GLU A 72 3.22 -4.80 -3.81
CA GLU A 72 3.10 -4.98 -2.37
C GLU A 72 1.97 -5.99 -2.19
N GLU A 73 2.33 -7.27 -2.01
CA GLU A 73 1.41 -8.32 -1.58
C GLU A 73 0.99 -8.01 -0.16
N PHE A 74 0.14 -7.00 0.00
CA PHE A 74 -0.51 -6.74 1.26
C PHE A 74 -1.40 -7.94 1.56
N GLN A 75 -1.13 -8.60 2.67
CA GLN A 75 -2.08 -9.56 3.22
C GLN A 75 -3.37 -8.80 3.57
N LYS A 76 -4.36 -8.91 2.68
CA LYS A 76 -5.67 -8.30 2.90
C LYS A 76 -6.43 -9.13 3.92
N TYR A 77 -6.61 -8.57 5.11
CA TYR A 77 -7.51 -9.13 6.11
C TYR A 77 -8.97 -8.96 5.67
N PHE A 78 -9.80 -9.95 6.01
CA PHE A 78 -11.24 -9.81 5.87
C PHE A 78 -11.74 -8.65 6.73
N LYS A 79 -12.53 -7.75 6.13
CA LYS A 79 -13.22 -6.67 6.84
C LYS A 79 -14.71 -6.88 6.66
N PHE A 80 -15.44 -6.95 7.76
CA PHE A 80 -16.88 -6.96 7.75
C PHE A 80 -17.41 -5.53 7.70
N LEU A 81 -18.38 -5.24 6.83
CA LEU A 81 -19.06 -3.96 6.78
C LEU A 81 -20.49 -4.13 7.29
N ASN A 82 -20.90 -3.30 8.25
CA ASN A 82 -22.24 -3.39 8.84
C ASN A 82 -23.36 -3.24 7.81
N ILE A 83 -23.17 -2.42 6.78
CA ILE A 83 -24.15 -2.26 5.69
C ILE A 83 -24.51 -3.58 4.99
N TRP A 84 -23.63 -4.59 5.04
CA TRP A 84 -23.94 -5.91 4.48
C TRP A 84 -25.14 -6.55 5.16
N THR A 85 -25.35 -6.32 6.46
CA THR A 85 -26.50 -6.91 7.18
C THR A 85 -27.84 -6.39 6.71
N GLU A 86 -27.86 -5.24 6.04
CA GLU A 86 -29.07 -4.63 5.48
C GLU A 86 -29.38 -5.16 4.07
N HIS A 87 -28.42 -5.82 3.41
CA HIS A 87 -28.64 -6.36 2.07
C HIS A 87 -29.53 -7.62 2.13
N PRO A 88 -30.60 -7.73 1.32
CA PRO A 88 -31.56 -8.85 1.38
C PRO A 88 -30.92 -10.24 1.29
N GLU A 89 -29.89 -10.38 0.46
CA GLU A 89 -29.20 -11.66 0.23
C GLU A 89 -28.16 -12.04 1.30
N PHE A 90 -27.79 -11.12 2.20
CA PHE A 90 -26.68 -11.34 3.13
C PHE A 90 -26.86 -12.58 4.00
N LEU A 91 -28.04 -12.73 4.61
CA LEU A 91 -28.33 -13.87 5.46
C LEU A 91 -28.31 -15.19 4.69
N GLU A 92 -28.71 -15.18 3.42
CA GLU A 92 -28.71 -16.38 2.59
C GLU A 92 -27.28 -16.82 2.25
N VAL A 93 -26.39 -15.87 1.95
CA VAL A 93 -24.96 -16.14 1.74
C VAL A 93 -24.33 -16.78 2.97
N VAL A 94 -24.61 -16.26 4.17
CA VAL A 94 -24.11 -16.83 5.44
C VAL A 94 -24.70 -18.23 5.68
N ARG A 95 -26.02 -18.38 5.53
CA ARG A 95 -26.74 -19.63 5.79
C ARG A 95 -26.19 -20.77 4.92
N LYS A 96 -25.94 -20.50 3.64
CA LYS A 96 -25.41 -21.48 2.69
C LYS A 96 -24.10 -22.11 3.18
N GLU A 97 -23.17 -21.30 3.69
CA GLU A 97 -21.89 -21.79 4.23
C GLU A 97 -22.04 -22.45 5.60
N TRP A 98 -23.04 -22.02 6.40
CA TRP A 98 -23.25 -22.52 7.75
C TRP A 98 -24.01 -23.86 7.82
N VAL A 99 -24.76 -24.23 6.79
CA VAL A 99 -25.47 -25.52 6.73
C VAL A 99 -24.53 -26.67 6.37
N GLU A 100 -23.42 -26.40 5.68
CA GLU A 100 -22.51 -27.45 5.23
C GLU A 100 -21.90 -28.25 6.40
N GLU A 101 -21.94 -29.58 6.30
CA GLU A 101 -21.38 -30.44 7.34
C GLU A 101 -19.86 -30.30 7.45
N CYS A 102 -19.38 -30.31 8.69
CA CYS A 102 -17.97 -30.16 9.02
C CYS A 102 -17.59 -31.26 10.01
N HIS A 103 -16.68 -32.16 9.62
CA HIS A 103 -16.08 -33.16 10.51
C HIS A 103 -14.87 -32.62 11.29
N GLY A 104 -14.66 -33.10 12.52
CA GLY A 104 -13.58 -32.69 13.42
C GLY A 104 -14.09 -32.25 14.79
N ASN A 105 -13.21 -31.77 15.66
CA ASN A 105 -13.61 -31.27 16.98
C ASN A 105 -14.41 -29.95 16.86
N PRO A 106 -15.20 -29.56 17.89
CA PRO A 106 -16.05 -28.37 17.82
C PRO A 106 -15.32 -27.08 17.42
N MET A 107 -14.10 -26.86 17.94
CA MET A 107 -13.29 -25.69 17.60
C MET A 107 -12.89 -25.67 16.12
N TRP A 108 -12.50 -26.82 15.58
CA TRP A 108 -12.18 -26.97 14.16
C TRP A 108 -13.41 -26.73 13.27
N LYS A 109 -14.58 -27.23 13.68
CA LYS A 109 -15.84 -26.98 12.96
C LYS A 109 -16.17 -25.48 12.92
N LEU A 110 -16.05 -24.79 14.06
CA LEU A 110 -16.29 -23.35 14.15
C LEU A 110 -15.30 -22.57 13.28
N HIS A 111 -14.00 -22.84 13.40
CA HIS A 111 -12.96 -22.19 12.58
C HIS A 111 -13.24 -22.36 11.08
N ARG A 112 -13.58 -23.57 10.64
CA ARG A 112 -13.84 -23.83 9.23
C ARG A 112 -15.10 -23.11 8.73
N LYS A 113 -16.18 -23.09 9.51
CA LYS A 113 -17.41 -22.34 9.15
C LYS A 113 -17.16 -20.84 9.04
N LEU A 114 -16.42 -20.26 9.99
CA LEU A 114 -15.99 -18.87 9.92
C LEU A 114 -15.17 -18.59 8.67
N LYS A 115 -14.13 -19.40 8.39
CA LYS A 115 -13.26 -19.24 7.22
C LYS A 115 -14.01 -19.32 5.89
N LYS A 116 -14.96 -20.26 5.78
CA LYS A 116 -15.81 -20.39 4.59
C LYS A 116 -16.69 -19.16 4.39
N THR A 117 -17.32 -18.70 5.45
CA THR A 117 -18.20 -17.53 5.42
C THR A 117 -17.47 -16.24 5.13
N THR A 118 -16.29 -16.02 5.71
CA THR A 118 -15.48 -14.83 5.37
C THR A 118 -15.05 -14.84 3.90
N THR A 119 -14.76 -16.01 3.34
CA THR A 119 -14.44 -16.18 1.92
C THR A 119 -15.65 -15.91 1.03
N ALA A 120 -16.82 -16.48 1.38
CA ALA A 120 -18.06 -16.27 0.64
C ALA A 120 -18.50 -14.80 0.65
N LEU A 121 -18.51 -14.17 1.83
CA LEU A 121 -18.82 -12.74 1.98
C LEU A 121 -17.83 -11.85 1.23
N SER A 122 -16.53 -12.18 1.22
CA SER A 122 -15.53 -11.43 0.44
C SER A 122 -15.79 -11.49 -1.07
N ARG A 123 -16.27 -12.63 -1.58
CA ARG A 123 -16.60 -12.79 -3.00
C ARG A 123 -17.91 -12.10 -3.35
N TRP A 124 -18.94 -12.36 -2.55
CA TRP A 124 -20.26 -11.76 -2.72
C TRP A 124 -20.17 -10.23 -2.67
N SER A 125 -19.55 -9.65 -1.65
CA SER A 125 -19.38 -8.19 -1.55
C SER A 125 -18.63 -7.57 -2.72
N LYS A 126 -17.61 -8.26 -3.26
CA LYS A 126 -16.92 -7.81 -4.47
C LYS A 126 -17.87 -7.73 -5.67
N VAL A 127 -18.70 -8.75 -5.87
CA VAL A 127 -19.67 -8.75 -6.97
C VAL A 127 -20.76 -7.70 -6.75
N THR A 128 -21.37 -7.66 -5.56
CA THR A 128 -22.49 -6.79 -5.23
C THR A 128 -22.13 -5.31 -5.26
N TYR A 129 -20.96 -4.93 -4.75
CA TYR A 129 -20.58 -3.52 -4.58
C TYR A 129 -19.50 -3.03 -5.56
N PHE A 130 -18.75 -3.94 -6.18
CA PHE A 130 -17.62 -3.60 -7.06
C PHE A 130 -17.64 -4.32 -8.42
N GLY A 131 -18.67 -5.13 -8.70
CA GLY A 131 -18.70 -6.12 -9.79
C GLY A 131 -19.44 -5.71 -11.07
N THR A 132 -19.88 -4.47 -11.22
CA THR A 132 -20.55 -3.96 -12.45
C THR A 132 -19.75 -2.85 -13.14
N TYR A 133 -18.49 -3.13 -13.48
CA TYR A 133 -17.69 -2.30 -14.41
C TYR A 133 -16.91 -3.16 -15.43
N ILE A 134 -17.49 -4.27 -15.89
CA ILE A 134 -16.95 -5.08 -16.99
C ILE A 134 -18.11 -5.64 -17.81
N GLY A 135 -18.82 -4.76 -18.49
CA GLY A 135 -19.91 -5.15 -19.39
C GLY A 135 -20.68 -3.95 -19.91
N GLU A 136 -20.00 -3.04 -20.62
CA GLU A 136 -20.57 -2.16 -21.65
C GLU A 136 -19.47 -1.22 -22.17
N ILE A 137 -18.63 -1.76 -23.07
CA ILE A 137 -18.05 -0.98 -24.16
C ILE A 137 -18.30 -1.84 -25.40
N GLN A 138 -19.37 -1.51 -26.13
CA GLN A 138 -19.46 -1.78 -27.58
C GLN A 138 -18.87 -0.58 -28.31
#